data_AF-A0A0D9XQ77-F1
#
_entry.id   AF-A0A0D9XQ77-F1
#
_cell.length_a   1.000
_cell.length_b   1.000
_cell.length_c   1.000
_cell.angle_alpha   90.00
_cell.angle_beta   90.00
_cell.angle_gamma   90.00
#
_symmetry.space_group_name_H-M   'P 1'
#
loop_
_entity.id
_entity.type
_entity.pdbx_description
1 polymer ?
#
loop_
_entity_poly.entity_id
_entity_poly.type
_entity_poly.pdbx_seq_one_letter_code
_entity_poly.pdbx_strand_id
1 'polypeptide(L)'
;MTYCLFYSNYRMLLDFPNLVSFYFYKNLGKTPLLETMPLLEIATVRLDYYCDDKCTYGRYDDCGDAECKGCHDYYAPDDYDCVFLEGLTEATDLELLAYSEVYLFNRDLKWCPTFSKLKILILSSWFVAPDLSALTWFLQHAPLLERLTLKLSKVPNNLVETDGSYNPLEQSAASSHLEVVEIKCKYVDEIVLKVLKVLNANGIPLEKISIQCSGCDLVSFYFDKNVGRTPRLDRMPSLAAASVRLGYDCDDQCQNSCYSECIDAECMGCRYYGGDDSCVFLEGLTEATDLKLLTFPTVYVFNRDLEWCPPFSKLKTLVLKAWFVAPNFSPLLWFLQHAPLLEKLTLVLSKLPKYISNTYGSYSPWEQSFVPARHLQVVEIECKDVDGTIRNILKILNASGVSVVLPRN
;
A
#
# COMPACT_ATOMS: atom_id res chain seq x y z
N MET A 1 -2.38 -9.70 -32.57
CA MET A 1 -2.10 -11.15 -32.54
C MET A 1 -2.71 -11.77 -31.28
N THR A 2 -3.73 -12.61 -31.44
CA THR A 2 -4.53 -13.14 -30.30
C THR A 2 -4.22 -14.60 -29.94
N TYR A 3 -3.60 -15.35 -30.83
CA TYR A 3 -3.06 -16.69 -30.60
C TYR A 3 -1.92 -16.93 -31.58
N CYS A 4 -0.71 -17.10 -31.06
CA CYS A 4 0.49 -17.33 -31.88
C CYS A 4 1.21 -18.60 -31.47
N LEU A 5 1.60 -19.38 -32.47
CA LEU A 5 2.39 -20.60 -32.34
C LEU A 5 3.80 -20.30 -32.86
N PHE A 6 4.75 -20.16 -31.95
CA PHE A 6 6.16 -20.00 -32.26
C PHE A 6 6.92 -21.30 -31.96
N TYR A 7 8.09 -21.43 -32.58
CA TYR A 7 8.97 -22.55 -32.28
C TYR A 7 9.68 -22.32 -30.95
N SER A 8 9.86 -23.39 -30.17
CA SER A 8 10.60 -23.35 -28.90
C SER A 8 12.11 -23.25 -29.09
N ASN A 9 12.61 -23.63 -30.27
CA ASN A 9 14.04 -23.81 -30.50
C ASN A 9 14.71 -22.52 -31.01
N TYR A 10 13.99 -21.60 -31.65
CA TYR A 10 14.53 -20.35 -32.18
C TYR A 10 13.50 -19.22 -32.10
N ARG A 11 13.96 -17.98 -32.08
CA ARG A 11 13.10 -16.80 -32.08
C ARG A 11 12.76 -16.36 -33.50
N MET A 12 11.50 -16.05 -33.73
CA MET A 12 11.07 -15.40 -34.97
C MET A 12 11.31 -13.89 -34.84
N LEU A 13 12.01 -13.29 -35.82
CA LEU A 13 12.12 -11.85 -35.92
C LEU A 13 10.80 -11.27 -36.41
N LEU A 14 10.29 -10.25 -35.72
CA LEU A 14 9.13 -9.47 -36.14
C LEU A 14 9.51 -7.99 -36.26
N ASP A 15 9.27 -7.44 -37.44
CA ASP A 15 9.53 -6.04 -37.78
C ASP A 15 8.22 -5.40 -38.28
N PHE A 16 7.79 -4.33 -37.60
CA PHE A 16 6.56 -3.62 -37.91
C PHE A 16 6.76 -2.09 -37.80
N PRO A 17 7.42 -1.44 -38.78
CA PRO A 17 7.84 -0.05 -38.66
C PRO A 17 6.67 0.96 -38.65
N ASN A 18 5.50 0.55 -39.13
CA ASN A 18 4.31 1.41 -39.22
C ASN A 18 3.20 1.02 -38.23
N LEU A 19 3.49 0.14 -37.26
CA LEU A 19 2.47 -0.34 -36.34
C LEU A 19 2.21 0.66 -35.22
N VAL A 20 0.95 1.06 -35.07
CA VAL A 20 0.51 2.02 -34.03
C VAL A 20 0.00 1.31 -32.77
N SER A 21 -0.56 0.11 -32.91
CA SER A 21 -1.06 -0.66 -31.78
C SER A 21 -0.64 -2.12 -31.87
N PHE A 22 0.03 -2.60 -30.82
CA PHE A 22 0.53 -3.97 -30.71
C PHE A 22 -0.22 -4.74 -29.64
N TYR A 23 -0.96 -5.76 -30.07
CA TYR A 23 -1.66 -6.67 -29.17
C TYR A 23 -1.06 -8.05 -29.30
N PHE A 24 -0.49 -8.57 -28.23
CA PHE A 24 0.15 -9.89 -28.20
C PHE A 24 -0.40 -10.72 -27.05
N TYR A 25 -1.41 -11.54 -27.35
CA TYR A 25 -2.06 -12.40 -26.39
C TYR A 25 -1.77 -13.87 -26.70
N LYS A 26 -1.62 -14.68 -25.64
CA LYS A 26 -1.54 -16.15 -25.69
C LYS A 26 -0.46 -16.64 -26.67
N ASN A 27 0.75 -16.78 -26.13
CA ASN A 27 1.90 -17.34 -26.82
C ASN A 27 2.03 -18.82 -26.44
N LEU A 28 2.19 -19.68 -27.45
CA LEU A 28 2.78 -20.99 -27.29
C LEU A 28 4.11 -21.03 -28.04
N GLY A 29 5.19 -21.42 -27.35
CA GLY A 29 6.55 -21.36 -27.89
C GLY A 29 7.42 -20.30 -27.24
N LYS A 30 8.58 -19.99 -27.86
CA LYS A 30 9.39 -18.82 -27.48
C LYS A 30 8.77 -17.53 -28.00
N THR A 31 8.94 -16.45 -27.27
CA THR A 31 8.59 -15.11 -27.74
C THR A 31 9.46 -14.69 -28.92
N PRO A 32 8.88 -13.96 -29.89
CA PRO A 32 9.63 -13.41 -31.02
C PRO A 32 10.67 -12.37 -30.57
N LEU A 33 11.66 -12.11 -31.41
CA LEU A 33 12.51 -10.92 -31.32
C LEU A 33 11.75 -9.75 -31.95
N LEU A 34 11.52 -8.67 -31.20
CA LEU A 34 10.81 -7.49 -31.70
C LEU A 34 11.80 -6.38 -32.04
N GLU A 35 11.83 -6.00 -33.32
CA GLU A 35 12.50 -4.76 -33.74
C GLU A 35 11.74 -3.54 -33.23
N THR A 36 12.46 -2.42 -33.06
CA THR A 36 11.88 -1.14 -32.65
C THR A 36 10.71 -0.77 -33.57
N MET A 37 9.57 -0.41 -33.00
CA MET A 37 8.36 0.03 -33.72
C MET A 37 8.17 1.55 -33.55
N PRO A 38 8.68 2.41 -34.46
CA PRO A 38 8.78 3.86 -34.22
C PRO A 38 7.45 4.60 -34.06
N LEU A 39 6.36 4.04 -34.59
CA LEU A 39 5.01 4.63 -34.54
C LEU A 39 4.13 4.02 -33.45
N LEU A 40 4.68 3.15 -32.60
CA LEU A 40 3.90 2.44 -31.59
C LEU A 40 3.40 3.40 -30.51
N GLU A 41 2.08 3.42 -30.30
CA GLU A 41 1.45 4.20 -29.24
C GLU A 41 0.96 3.27 -28.12
N ILE A 42 0.27 2.19 -28.48
CA ILE A 42 -0.39 1.29 -27.53
C ILE A 42 0.16 -0.12 -27.67
N ALA A 43 0.60 -0.71 -26.56
CA ALA A 43 1.03 -2.11 -26.50
C ALA A 43 0.37 -2.86 -25.34
N THR A 44 -0.19 -4.03 -25.64
CA THR A 44 -0.68 -4.96 -24.62
C THR A 44 -0.10 -6.34 -24.88
N VAL A 45 0.66 -6.82 -23.91
CA VAL A 45 1.36 -8.11 -23.97
C VAL A 45 0.88 -8.99 -22.84
N ARG A 46 0.44 -10.20 -23.19
CA ARG A 46 0.06 -11.24 -22.23
C ARG A 46 0.80 -12.55 -22.50
N LEU A 47 1.77 -12.85 -21.65
CA LEU A 47 2.52 -14.10 -21.64
C LEU A 47 1.95 -15.03 -20.56
N ASP A 48 1.39 -16.16 -20.96
CA ASP A 48 0.80 -17.11 -20.01
C ASP A 48 1.77 -18.28 -19.72
N TYR A 49 1.25 -19.31 -19.05
CA TYR A 49 2.02 -20.50 -18.66
C TYR A 49 2.60 -21.28 -19.86
N TYR A 50 2.09 -21.08 -21.08
CA TYR A 50 2.55 -21.77 -22.29
C TYR A 50 3.74 -21.08 -22.98
N CYS A 51 4.18 -19.94 -22.44
CA CYS A 51 5.43 -19.30 -22.86
C CYS A 51 6.63 -20.17 -22.47
N ASP A 52 7.51 -20.43 -23.42
CA ASP A 52 8.74 -21.21 -23.20
C ASP A 52 9.88 -20.37 -22.59
N ASP A 53 9.76 -19.04 -22.57
CA ASP A 53 10.71 -18.14 -21.89
C ASP A 53 10.48 -18.06 -20.37
N LYS A 54 10.24 -19.22 -19.76
CA LYS A 54 10.02 -19.38 -18.33
C LYS A 54 11.18 -20.11 -17.68
N CYS A 55 11.51 -19.71 -16.46
CA CYS A 55 12.50 -20.41 -15.66
C CYS A 55 11.97 -20.64 -14.24
N THR A 56 11.81 -21.91 -13.85
CA THR A 56 11.30 -22.27 -12.52
C THR A 56 12.30 -21.96 -11.42
N TYR A 57 13.60 -22.15 -11.68
CA TYR A 57 14.70 -22.01 -10.70
C TYR A 57 15.45 -20.66 -10.80
N GLY A 58 15.27 -19.95 -11.91
CA GLY A 58 15.87 -18.66 -12.25
C GLY A 58 14.80 -17.63 -12.56
N ARG A 59 13.78 -17.54 -11.70
CA ARG A 59 12.63 -16.62 -11.92
C ARG A 59 13.05 -15.14 -11.99
N TYR A 60 14.17 -14.81 -11.36
CA TYR A 60 14.66 -13.43 -11.16
C TYR A 60 16.08 -13.22 -11.69
N ASP A 61 16.87 -14.29 -11.80
CA ASP A 61 18.21 -14.29 -12.36
C ASP A 61 18.44 -15.59 -13.16
N ASP A 62 19.50 -15.63 -13.96
CA ASP A 62 19.92 -16.85 -14.64
C ASP A 62 20.05 -17.99 -13.62
N CYS A 63 19.39 -19.12 -13.89
CA CYS A 63 19.46 -20.31 -13.03
C CYS A 63 20.82 -21.02 -13.08
N GLY A 64 21.72 -20.64 -14.00
CA GLY A 64 23.03 -21.25 -14.18
C GLY A 64 22.97 -22.68 -14.75
N ASP A 65 21.77 -23.17 -15.09
CA ASP A 65 21.57 -24.41 -15.78
C ASP A 65 21.65 -24.16 -17.29
N ALA A 66 22.77 -24.59 -17.90
CA ALA A 66 23.02 -24.49 -19.33
C ALA A 66 21.95 -25.18 -20.19
N GLU A 67 21.16 -26.10 -19.63
CA GLU A 67 20.05 -26.78 -20.32
C GLU A 67 18.70 -26.04 -20.15
N CYS A 68 18.66 -24.96 -19.35
CA CYS A 68 17.47 -24.16 -19.15
C CYS A 68 17.11 -23.36 -20.40
N LYS A 69 16.14 -23.88 -21.15
CA LYS A 69 15.63 -23.28 -22.39
C LYS A 69 15.05 -21.88 -22.23
N GLY A 70 14.61 -21.53 -21.02
CA GLY A 70 14.09 -20.20 -20.70
C GLY A 70 15.16 -19.17 -20.37
N CYS A 71 16.31 -19.59 -19.85
CA CYS A 71 17.43 -18.69 -19.52
C CYS A 71 18.40 -18.52 -20.69
N HIS A 72 18.61 -19.56 -21.48
CA HIS A 72 19.57 -19.52 -22.60
C HIS A 72 18.88 -19.46 -23.96
N ASP A 73 19.46 -18.64 -24.84
CA ASP A 73 19.14 -18.66 -26.27
C ASP A 73 20.06 -19.64 -26.99
N TYR A 74 19.48 -20.61 -27.69
CA TYR A 74 20.25 -21.62 -28.43
C TYR A 74 20.98 -21.05 -29.67
N TYR A 75 20.80 -19.75 -29.98
CA TYR A 75 21.29 -19.14 -31.24
C TYR A 75 22.03 -17.81 -31.11
N ALA A 76 22.27 -17.28 -29.91
CA ALA A 76 23.14 -16.10 -29.75
C ALA A 76 24.05 -16.30 -28.53
N PRO A 77 25.22 -16.95 -28.69
CA PRO A 77 26.15 -17.19 -27.60
C PRO A 77 26.76 -15.91 -27.03
N ASP A 78 26.69 -14.79 -27.77
CA ASP A 78 27.56 -13.64 -27.55
C ASP A 78 26.83 -12.28 -27.43
N ASP A 79 25.54 -12.16 -27.78
CA ASP A 79 24.80 -10.88 -27.70
C ASP A 79 23.74 -10.94 -26.59
N TYR A 80 24.09 -10.35 -25.45
CA TYR A 80 23.18 -10.07 -24.36
C TYR A 80 22.29 -8.86 -24.71
N ASP A 81 21.49 -8.98 -25.76
CA ASP A 81 20.63 -7.90 -26.22
C ASP A 81 19.20 -8.04 -25.67
N CYS A 82 18.45 -6.94 -25.72
CA CYS A 82 17.03 -6.92 -25.38
C CYS A 82 16.24 -7.63 -26.49
N VAL A 83 15.42 -8.63 -26.15
CA VAL A 83 14.77 -9.44 -27.19
C VAL A 83 13.36 -8.98 -27.52
N PHE A 84 12.57 -8.64 -26.51
CA PHE A 84 11.14 -8.43 -26.67
C PHE A 84 10.74 -7.02 -26.28
N LEU A 85 11.28 -6.50 -25.17
CA LEU A 85 10.89 -5.17 -24.69
C LEU A 85 11.39 -4.02 -25.57
N GLU A 86 12.50 -4.19 -26.29
CA GLU A 86 13.08 -3.15 -27.17
C GLU A 86 12.07 -2.68 -28.22
N GLY A 87 11.37 -3.61 -28.87
CA GLY A 87 10.32 -3.31 -29.84
C GLY A 87 9.14 -2.50 -29.30
N LEU A 88 9.00 -2.41 -27.97
CA LEU A 88 7.88 -1.75 -27.29
C LEU A 88 8.23 -0.38 -26.70
N THR A 89 9.50 0.03 -26.76
CA THR A 89 10.06 1.21 -26.08
C THR A 89 9.43 2.54 -26.50
N GLU A 90 8.86 2.58 -27.69
CA GLU A 90 8.19 3.76 -28.26
C GLU A 90 6.75 3.96 -27.77
N ALA A 91 6.16 2.95 -27.11
CA ALA A 91 4.77 3.00 -26.64
C ALA A 91 4.54 4.06 -25.56
N THR A 92 3.40 4.76 -25.65
CA THR A 92 2.89 5.67 -24.62
C THR A 92 2.04 4.92 -23.58
N ASP A 93 1.39 3.83 -23.99
CA ASP A 93 0.48 3.04 -23.17
C ASP A 93 0.89 1.57 -23.22
N LEU A 94 1.39 1.03 -22.12
CA LEU A 94 1.95 -0.31 -22.06
C LEU A 94 1.30 -1.16 -20.96
N GLU A 95 0.78 -2.32 -21.35
CA GLU A 95 0.36 -3.37 -20.43
C GLU A 95 1.25 -4.61 -20.57
N LEU A 96 1.98 -4.96 -19.51
CA LEU A 96 2.82 -6.16 -19.43
C LEU A 96 2.25 -7.15 -18.42
N LEU A 97 1.52 -8.14 -18.93
CA LEU A 97 0.87 -9.18 -18.15
C LEU A 97 1.63 -10.49 -18.35
N ALA A 98 2.24 -11.04 -17.30
CA ALA A 98 2.92 -12.32 -17.43
C ALA A 98 2.70 -13.24 -16.23
N TYR A 99 2.74 -14.54 -16.48
CA TYR A 99 2.80 -15.54 -15.42
C TYR A 99 4.11 -15.39 -14.63
N SER A 100 4.08 -15.66 -13.32
CA SER A 100 5.20 -15.35 -12.40
C SER A 100 6.51 -16.10 -12.70
N GLU A 101 6.47 -17.14 -13.53
CA GLU A 101 7.66 -17.92 -13.93
C GLU A 101 8.28 -17.43 -15.25
N VAL A 102 7.64 -16.49 -15.95
CA VAL A 102 8.18 -15.91 -17.19
C VAL A 102 9.37 -15.03 -16.83
N TYR A 103 10.56 -15.47 -17.22
CA TYR A 103 11.83 -14.80 -16.92
C TYR A 103 12.14 -13.69 -17.93
N LEU A 104 11.63 -13.80 -19.17
CA LEU A 104 11.92 -12.90 -20.29
C LEU A 104 11.94 -11.43 -19.94
N PHE A 105 10.89 -10.93 -19.27
CA PHE A 105 10.81 -9.51 -18.95
C PHE A 105 11.91 -9.08 -18.00
N ASN A 106 12.15 -9.81 -16.90
CA ASN A 106 13.25 -9.50 -15.98
C ASN A 106 14.62 -9.56 -16.68
N ARG A 107 14.80 -10.49 -17.62
CA ARG A 107 16.00 -10.56 -18.45
C ARG A 107 16.15 -9.31 -19.32
N ASP A 108 15.13 -8.98 -20.08
CA ASP A 108 15.15 -7.88 -21.04
C ASP A 108 15.38 -6.53 -20.34
N LEU A 109 14.86 -6.32 -19.14
CA LEU A 109 15.10 -5.09 -18.36
C LEU A 109 16.59 -4.83 -18.10
N LYS A 110 17.46 -5.85 -18.10
CA LYS A 110 18.92 -5.65 -17.96
C LYS A 110 19.55 -4.96 -19.16
N TRP A 111 18.90 -5.03 -20.33
CA TRP A 111 19.46 -4.63 -21.62
C TRP A 111 18.55 -3.64 -22.38
N CYS A 112 17.31 -3.48 -21.93
CA CYS A 112 16.30 -2.65 -22.57
C CYS A 112 16.69 -1.17 -22.48
N PRO A 113 16.52 -0.39 -23.56
CA PRO A 113 16.66 1.05 -23.46
C PRO A 113 15.50 1.68 -22.68
N THR A 114 15.65 2.96 -22.33
CA THR A 114 14.65 3.77 -21.62
C THR A 114 13.34 3.89 -22.40
N PHE A 115 12.21 3.73 -21.71
CA PHE A 115 10.88 4.01 -22.23
C PHE A 115 10.61 5.52 -22.23
N SER A 116 11.16 6.22 -23.24
CA SER A 116 11.18 7.69 -23.27
C SER A 116 9.80 8.35 -23.43
N LYS A 117 8.80 7.62 -23.94
CA LYS A 117 7.45 8.13 -24.24
C LYS A 117 6.36 7.57 -23.33
N LEU A 118 6.69 6.60 -22.48
CA LEU A 118 5.72 5.84 -21.70
C LEU A 118 5.04 6.73 -20.64
N LYS A 119 3.71 6.81 -20.72
CA LYS A 119 2.84 7.57 -19.80
C LYS A 119 2.01 6.66 -18.92
N ILE A 120 1.51 5.54 -19.45
CA ILE A 120 0.65 4.60 -18.72
C ILE A 120 1.29 3.23 -18.71
N LEU A 121 1.52 2.68 -17.51
CA LEU A 121 2.08 1.35 -17.32
C LEU A 121 1.16 0.48 -16.45
N ILE A 122 0.88 -0.73 -16.92
CA ILE A 122 0.19 -1.77 -16.15
C ILE A 122 1.05 -3.02 -16.05
N LEU A 123 1.38 -3.42 -14.83
CA LEU A 123 2.15 -4.64 -14.53
C LEU A 123 1.27 -5.67 -13.82
N SER A 124 1.45 -6.96 -14.12
CA SER A 124 0.75 -8.04 -13.42
C SER A 124 1.65 -9.21 -13.09
N SER A 125 1.69 -9.60 -11.82
CA SER A 125 2.22 -10.88 -11.29
C SER A 125 3.74 -11.14 -11.42
N TRP A 126 4.38 -10.89 -12.56
CA TRP A 126 5.79 -11.23 -12.80
C TRP A 126 6.81 -10.28 -12.15
N PHE A 127 6.43 -9.02 -11.92
CA PHE A 127 7.29 -7.99 -11.35
C PHE A 127 7.59 -8.17 -9.86
N VAL A 128 6.93 -9.15 -9.21
CA VAL A 128 7.04 -9.41 -7.76
C VAL A 128 8.25 -10.29 -7.43
N ALA A 129 9.41 -9.88 -7.92
CA ALA A 129 10.69 -10.44 -7.48
C ALA A 129 10.96 -10.12 -5.99
N PRO A 130 11.82 -10.88 -5.29
CA PRO A 130 12.14 -10.64 -3.89
C PRO A 130 12.59 -9.19 -3.60
N ASP A 131 13.25 -8.57 -4.58
CA ASP A 131 13.77 -7.20 -4.56
C ASP A 131 12.88 -6.19 -5.30
N LEU A 132 11.81 -6.62 -5.96
CA LEU A 132 10.96 -5.78 -6.81
C LEU A 132 11.77 -4.98 -7.87
N SER A 133 12.89 -5.55 -8.34
CA SER A 133 13.81 -4.92 -9.32
C SER A 133 13.10 -4.38 -10.55
N ALA A 134 12.14 -5.13 -11.11
CA ALA A 134 11.36 -4.68 -12.25
C ALA A 134 10.58 -3.37 -11.99
N LEU A 135 9.97 -3.24 -10.80
CA LEU A 135 9.25 -2.02 -10.42
C LEU A 135 10.23 -0.84 -10.32
N THR A 136 11.34 -1.03 -9.61
CA THR A 136 12.39 0.00 -9.48
C THR A 136 12.92 0.42 -10.84
N TRP A 137 13.15 -0.53 -11.74
CA TRP A 137 13.64 -0.25 -13.09
C TRP A 137 12.70 0.68 -13.86
N PHE A 138 11.39 0.40 -13.89
CA PHE A 138 10.43 1.25 -14.60
C PHE A 138 10.33 2.65 -13.99
N LEU A 139 10.40 2.77 -12.66
CA LEU A 139 10.40 4.09 -12.01
C LEU A 139 11.61 4.94 -12.42
N GLN A 140 12.73 4.31 -12.76
CA GLN A 140 13.99 4.94 -13.18
C GLN A 140 14.07 5.17 -14.70
N HIS A 141 13.48 4.28 -15.50
CA HIS A 141 13.66 4.22 -16.96
C HIS A 141 12.39 4.58 -17.74
N ALA A 142 11.37 5.13 -17.08
CA ALA A 142 10.19 5.72 -17.72
C ALA A 142 9.98 7.16 -17.20
N PRO A 143 10.74 8.15 -17.69
CA PRO A 143 10.76 9.50 -17.13
C PRO A 143 9.44 10.26 -17.29
N LEU A 144 8.59 9.89 -18.25
CA LEU A 144 7.29 10.54 -18.52
C LEU A 144 6.09 9.76 -17.94
N LEU A 145 6.33 8.79 -17.05
CA LEU A 145 5.27 7.95 -16.52
C LEU A 145 4.29 8.77 -15.66
N GLU A 146 3.04 8.86 -16.09
CA GLU A 146 1.95 9.61 -15.44
C GLU A 146 1.08 8.70 -14.56
N ARG A 147 0.86 7.45 -15.00
CA ARG A 147 -0.01 6.48 -14.30
C ARG A 147 0.60 5.09 -14.25
N LEU A 148 0.70 4.54 -13.04
CA LEU A 148 1.16 3.17 -12.78
C LEU A 148 0.04 2.32 -12.18
N THR A 149 -0.24 1.15 -12.74
CA THR A 149 -1.17 0.17 -12.16
C THR A 149 -0.47 -1.14 -11.88
N LEU A 150 -0.48 -1.58 -10.62
CA LEU A 150 0.15 -2.81 -10.15
C LEU A 150 -0.92 -3.84 -9.81
N LYS A 151 -1.05 -4.88 -10.63
CA LYS A 151 -1.98 -6.01 -10.40
C LYS A 151 -1.25 -7.13 -9.68
N LEU A 152 -1.48 -7.24 -8.37
CA LEU A 152 -0.93 -8.27 -7.50
C LEU A 152 -1.91 -9.45 -7.41
N SER A 153 -1.49 -10.59 -7.95
CA SER A 153 -2.15 -11.88 -7.74
C SER A 153 -1.41 -12.69 -6.68
N LYS A 154 -2.10 -13.63 -6.03
CA LYS A 154 -1.53 -14.55 -5.02
C LYS A 154 -0.17 -15.08 -5.50
N VAL A 155 0.91 -14.65 -4.88
CA VAL A 155 2.26 -15.12 -5.20
C VAL A 155 2.42 -16.51 -4.57
N PRO A 156 2.99 -17.50 -5.29
CA PRO A 156 3.26 -18.81 -4.71
C PRO A 156 4.13 -18.66 -3.46
N ASN A 157 3.77 -19.36 -2.37
CA ASN A 157 4.38 -19.32 -1.02
C ASN A 157 5.89 -19.66 -0.94
N ASN A 158 6.61 -19.73 -2.06
CA ASN A 158 8.01 -20.13 -2.14
C ASN A 158 8.95 -18.92 -2.23
N LEU A 159 8.58 -17.78 -1.65
CA LEU A 159 9.54 -16.72 -1.35
C LEU A 159 10.39 -17.19 -0.16
N VAL A 160 11.31 -18.11 -0.43
CA VAL A 160 12.39 -18.42 0.52
C VAL A 160 13.11 -17.11 0.77
N GLU A 161 13.21 -16.76 2.04
CA GLU A 161 14.05 -15.67 2.55
C GLU A 161 15.49 -15.90 2.06
N THR A 162 15.84 -15.32 0.93
CA THR A 162 17.21 -14.89 0.71
C THR A 162 17.31 -13.54 1.38
N ASP A 163 18.00 -13.54 2.52
CA ASP A 163 18.53 -12.38 3.25
C ASP A 163 19.51 -11.63 2.32
N GLY A 164 18.97 -11.06 1.25
CA GLY A 164 19.65 -10.16 0.35
C GLY A 164 19.51 -8.78 0.95
N SER A 165 20.58 -8.30 1.57
CA SER A 165 20.78 -6.90 1.93
C SER A 165 20.30 -6.03 0.77
N TYR A 166 19.11 -5.45 0.89
CA TYR A 166 18.63 -4.42 -0.02
C TYR A 166 19.56 -3.22 0.20
N ASN A 167 20.57 -3.09 -0.65
CA ASN A 167 21.32 -1.86 -0.72
C ASN A 167 20.38 -0.87 -1.39
N PRO A 168 19.93 0.21 -0.71
CA PRO A 168 19.27 1.30 -1.40
C PRO A 168 20.30 1.86 -2.39
N LEU A 169 20.21 1.40 -3.64
CA LEU A 169 20.85 2.09 -4.76
C LEU A 169 20.39 3.55 -4.66
N GLU A 170 21.39 4.43 -4.77
CA GLU A 170 21.31 5.88 -4.63
C GLU A 170 19.93 6.40 -5.00
N GLN A 171 19.33 7.22 -4.12
CA GLN A 171 18.02 7.85 -4.31
C GLN A 171 17.86 8.40 -5.73
N SER A 172 17.34 7.60 -6.65
CA SER A 172 17.04 8.04 -8.00
C SER A 172 15.65 8.65 -7.93
N ALA A 173 15.53 9.91 -8.30
CA ALA A 173 14.23 10.55 -8.39
C ALA A 173 13.37 9.75 -9.38
N ALA A 174 12.28 9.14 -8.90
CA ALA A 174 11.27 8.60 -9.79
C ALA A 174 10.71 9.69 -10.69
N SER A 175 10.01 9.28 -11.76
CA SER A 175 9.35 10.21 -12.67
C SER A 175 8.59 11.30 -11.90
N SER A 176 9.02 12.56 -12.09
CA SER A 176 8.36 13.73 -11.51
C SER A 176 6.93 13.92 -12.05
N HIS A 177 6.59 13.23 -13.13
CA HIS A 177 5.30 13.26 -13.78
C HIS A 177 4.31 12.24 -13.24
N LEU A 178 4.73 11.31 -12.35
CA LEU A 178 3.84 10.28 -11.83
C LEU A 178 2.73 10.93 -10.99
N GLU A 179 1.49 10.86 -11.45
CA GLU A 179 0.32 11.46 -10.81
C GLU A 179 -0.40 10.46 -9.92
N VAL A 180 -0.52 9.21 -10.37
CA VAL A 180 -1.29 8.18 -9.66
C VAL A 180 -0.66 6.80 -9.76
N VAL A 181 -0.68 6.07 -8.65
CA VAL A 181 -0.29 4.67 -8.53
C VAL A 181 -1.46 3.87 -7.97
N GLU A 182 -1.97 2.93 -8.76
CA GLU A 182 -3.12 2.09 -8.41
C GLU A 182 -2.64 0.66 -8.13
N ILE A 183 -2.70 0.22 -6.88
CA ILE A 183 -2.36 -1.14 -6.48
C ILE A 183 -3.64 -1.96 -6.39
N LYS A 184 -3.80 -2.94 -7.28
CA LYS A 184 -4.92 -3.88 -7.28
C LYS A 184 -4.47 -5.20 -6.69
N CYS A 185 -5.01 -5.59 -5.55
CA CYS A 185 -4.68 -6.85 -4.90
C CYS A 185 -5.94 -7.58 -4.41
N LYS A 186 -5.81 -8.87 -4.07
CA LYS A 186 -6.89 -9.58 -3.39
C LYS A 186 -6.98 -9.20 -1.91
N TYR A 187 -5.83 -9.00 -1.28
CA TYR A 187 -5.68 -8.63 0.13
C TYR A 187 -4.34 -7.90 0.30
N VAL A 188 -4.20 -7.13 1.38
CA VAL A 188 -2.94 -6.46 1.75
C VAL A 188 -2.08 -7.47 2.51
N ASP A 189 -1.01 -7.93 1.89
CA ASP A 189 -0.01 -8.83 2.49
C ASP A 189 1.38 -8.19 2.52
N GLU A 190 2.37 -8.96 2.96
CA GLU A 190 3.76 -8.51 3.04
C GLU A 190 4.32 -8.02 1.70
N ILE A 191 3.82 -8.55 0.59
CA ILE A 191 4.23 -8.11 -0.75
C ILE A 191 3.72 -6.70 -1.02
N VAL A 192 2.44 -6.41 -0.70
CA VAL A 192 1.91 -5.05 -0.81
C VAL A 192 2.75 -4.09 0.04
N LEU A 193 3.12 -4.49 1.26
CA LEU A 193 3.98 -3.68 2.13
C LEU A 193 5.39 -3.48 1.54
N LYS A 194 5.98 -4.49 0.89
CA LYS A 194 7.27 -4.36 0.18
C LYS A 194 7.16 -3.40 -1.01
N VAL A 195 6.08 -3.47 -1.78
CA VAL A 195 5.80 -2.55 -2.89
C VAL A 195 5.71 -1.10 -2.39
N LEU A 196 4.97 -0.86 -1.31
CA LEU A 196 4.89 0.47 -0.70
C LEU A 196 6.26 1.00 -0.25
N LYS A 197 7.11 0.14 0.33
CA LYS A 197 8.49 0.52 0.71
C LYS A 197 9.32 0.94 -0.51
N VAL A 198 9.25 0.20 -1.60
CA VAL A 198 9.99 0.52 -2.84
C VAL A 198 9.47 1.82 -3.46
N LEU A 199 8.16 2.02 -3.54
CA LEU A 199 7.58 3.26 -4.04
C LEU A 199 8.05 4.47 -3.21
N ASN A 200 8.01 4.35 -1.89
CA ASN A 200 8.47 5.41 -0.98
C ASN A 200 9.99 5.68 -1.11
N ALA A 201 10.80 4.61 -1.24
CA ALA A 201 12.24 4.75 -1.44
C ALA A 201 12.61 5.45 -2.75
N ASN A 202 11.74 5.38 -3.76
CA ASN A 202 11.88 6.07 -5.03
C ASN A 202 11.24 7.49 -5.03
N GLY A 203 10.82 7.99 -3.87
CA GLY A 203 10.28 9.34 -3.71
C GLY A 203 8.83 9.51 -4.16
N ILE A 204 8.08 8.41 -4.34
CA ILE A 204 6.65 8.48 -4.67
C ILE A 204 5.84 8.75 -3.39
N PRO A 205 5.11 9.88 -3.32
CA PRO A 205 4.34 10.21 -2.13
C PRO A 205 3.11 9.31 -2.01
N LEU A 206 2.81 8.90 -0.78
CA LEU A 206 1.72 7.96 -0.48
C LEU A 206 0.33 8.47 -0.83
N GLU A 207 0.14 9.79 -0.93
CA GLU A 207 -1.11 10.42 -1.37
C GLU A 207 -1.45 10.15 -2.84
N LYS A 208 -0.45 9.84 -3.67
CA LYS A 208 -0.65 9.40 -5.05
C LYS A 208 -0.96 7.91 -5.17
N ILE A 209 -0.89 7.15 -4.05
CA ILE A 209 -1.06 5.71 -4.03
C ILE A 209 -2.47 5.35 -3.56
N SER A 210 -3.21 4.62 -4.39
CA SER A 210 -4.52 4.04 -4.06
C SER A 210 -4.43 2.52 -4.07
N ILE A 211 -4.98 1.87 -3.05
CA ILE A 211 -5.00 0.40 -2.92
C ILE A 211 -6.44 -0.10 -3.05
N GLN A 212 -6.72 -0.84 -4.13
CA GLN A 212 -7.99 -1.49 -4.39
C GLN A 212 -7.92 -2.98 -4.04
N CYS A 213 -8.71 -3.39 -3.06
CA CYS A 213 -8.83 -4.79 -2.64
C CYS A 213 -10.07 -5.44 -3.27
N SER A 214 -9.89 -6.47 -4.10
CA SER A 214 -11.01 -7.18 -4.74
C SER A 214 -11.42 -8.48 -4.03
N GLY A 215 -10.71 -8.88 -2.96
CA GLY A 215 -10.97 -10.11 -2.21
C GLY A 215 -11.71 -9.83 -0.90
N CYS A 216 -12.98 -10.20 -0.84
CA CYS A 216 -13.82 -10.16 0.36
C CYS A 216 -13.44 -11.24 1.40
N ASP A 217 -12.16 -11.51 1.65
CA ASP A 217 -11.69 -12.50 2.64
C ASP A 217 -10.53 -11.98 3.50
N LEU A 218 -10.28 -10.66 3.52
CA LEU A 218 -9.25 -10.08 4.37
C LEU A 218 -9.68 -10.16 5.83
N VAL A 219 -9.43 -11.29 6.51
CA VAL A 219 -9.80 -11.44 7.92
C VAL A 219 -8.94 -10.56 8.82
N SER A 220 -7.69 -10.25 8.46
CA SER A 220 -6.78 -9.46 9.29
C SER A 220 -5.94 -8.43 8.53
N PHE A 221 -5.83 -7.21 9.04
CA PHE A 221 -4.97 -6.12 8.52
C PHE A 221 -3.90 -5.73 9.56
N TYR A 222 -2.64 -5.58 9.13
CA TYR A 222 -1.55 -5.10 9.98
C TYR A 222 -0.76 -3.99 9.28
N PHE A 223 -0.54 -2.89 9.99
CA PHE A 223 0.16 -1.72 9.48
C PHE A 223 1.07 -1.17 10.56
N ASP A 224 2.39 -1.17 10.33
CA ASP A 224 3.38 -0.74 11.34
C ASP A 224 4.52 0.03 10.69
N LYS A 225 4.62 1.30 11.10
CA LYS A 225 5.62 2.31 10.71
C LYS A 225 5.60 2.72 9.25
N ASN A 226 4.86 3.78 8.99
CA ASN A 226 5.03 4.58 7.79
C ASN A 226 6.00 5.72 8.03
N VAL A 227 7.12 5.69 7.32
CA VAL A 227 7.79 6.92 6.88
C VAL A 227 6.90 7.50 5.79
N GLY A 228 6.46 8.76 5.94
CA GLY A 228 5.51 9.36 4.99
C GLY A 228 4.06 9.43 5.49
N ARG A 229 3.16 9.93 4.63
CA ARG A 229 1.72 10.05 4.89
C ARG A 229 1.00 8.71 4.84
N THR A 230 -0.15 8.57 5.49
CA THR A 230 -0.98 7.36 5.40
C THR A 230 -1.64 7.23 4.01
N PRO A 231 -1.70 6.00 3.44
CA PRO A 231 -2.35 5.77 2.14
C PRO A 231 -3.87 5.87 2.26
N ARG A 232 -4.56 6.08 1.13
CA ARG A 232 -6.02 5.93 1.09
C ARG A 232 -6.40 4.45 1.11
N LEU A 233 -7.31 4.06 2.02
CA LEU A 233 -7.82 2.70 2.15
C LEU A 233 -9.31 2.66 1.79
N ASP A 234 -9.64 1.94 0.71
CA ASP A 234 -11.04 1.64 0.38
C ASP A 234 -11.63 0.61 1.36
N ARG A 235 -12.96 0.66 1.54
CA ARG A 235 -13.72 -0.22 2.44
C ARG A 235 -13.38 -1.71 2.23
N MET A 236 -13.10 -2.42 3.32
CA MET A 236 -12.73 -3.85 3.31
C MET A 236 -13.87 -4.73 3.90
N PRO A 237 -14.83 -5.25 3.10
CA PRO A 237 -16.10 -5.84 3.57
C PRO A 237 -16.02 -7.00 4.59
N SER A 238 -14.89 -7.72 4.59
CA SER A 238 -14.69 -8.94 5.37
C SER A 238 -13.59 -8.82 6.42
N LEU A 239 -13.18 -7.60 6.73
CA LEU A 239 -12.23 -7.30 7.78
C LEU A 239 -12.75 -7.78 9.13
N ALA A 240 -12.05 -8.71 9.78
CA ALA A 240 -12.36 -9.11 11.15
C ALA A 240 -11.43 -8.42 12.14
N ALA A 241 -10.12 -8.44 11.91
CA ALA A 241 -9.12 -7.86 12.79
C ALA A 241 -8.29 -6.79 12.06
N ALA A 242 -7.97 -5.68 12.70
CA ALA A 242 -7.04 -4.69 12.19
C ALA A 242 -6.14 -4.17 13.30
N SER A 243 -4.85 -4.00 13.01
CA SER A 243 -3.88 -3.41 13.92
C SER A 243 -3.01 -2.42 13.19
N VAL A 244 -3.13 -1.15 13.58
CA VAL A 244 -2.44 -0.02 12.95
C VAL A 244 -1.54 0.67 13.98
N ARG A 245 -0.28 0.88 13.61
CA ARG A 245 0.74 1.58 14.38
C ARG A 245 1.33 2.73 13.57
N LEU A 246 1.03 3.97 13.97
CA LEU A 246 1.58 5.19 13.36
C LEU A 246 2.52 5.88 14.35
N GLY A 247 3.74 6.19 13.89
CA GLY A 247 4.89 6.59 14.70
C GLY A 247 5.36 8.03 14.53
N TYR A 248 6.51 8.35 15.11
CA TYR A 248 7.24 9.62 14.93
C TYR A 248 7.70 9.90 13.49
N ASP A 249 7.76 8.89 12.64
CA ASP A 249 8.18 9.06 11.23
C ASP A 249 6.98 9.28 10.28
N CYS A 250 5.76 9.36 10.82
CA CYS A 250 4.56 9.57 10.03
C CYS A 250 4.40 11.05 9.69
N ASP A 251 4.27 11.38 8.40
CA ASP A 251 4.14 12.77 7.93
C ASP A 251 2.74 13.36 8.20
N ASP A 252 1.78 12.54 8.66
CA ASP A 252 0.47 13.01 9.14
C ASP A 252 0.54 13.64 10.54
N GLN A 253 1.74 13.93 11.02
CA GLN A 253 1.94 14.64 12.27
C GLN A 253 1.72 16.14 12.11
N CYS A 254 0.97 16.72 13.04
CA CYS A 254 0.83 18.16 13.15
C CYS A 254 1.65 18.67 14.34
N GLN A 255 2.64 19.52 14.07
CA GLN A 255 3.51 20.12 15.09
C GLN A 255 2.88 21.33 15.79
N ASN A 256 1.87 21.97 15.17
CA ASN A 256 1.28 23.22 15.65
C ASN A 256 -0.07 23.04 16.36
N SER A 257 -0.78 21.95 16.09
CA SER A 257 -1.94 21.53 16.86
C SER A 257 -2.13 20.03 16.78
N CYS A 258 -2.01 19.34 17.91
CA CYS A 258 -2.26 17.89 17.95
C CYS A 258 -3.76 17.56 17.83
N TYR A 259 -4.65 18.54 18.04
CA TYR A 259 -6.06 18.26 18.34
C TYR A 259 -7.10 19.33 17.94
N SER A 260 -6.70 20.37 17.22
CA SER A 260 -7.61 21.38 16.65
C SER A 260 -7.25 21.62 15.18
N GLU A 261 -8.11 22.35 14.46
CA GLU A 261 -7.76 22.89 13.15
C GLU A 261 -6.43 23.64 13.25
N CYS A 262 -5.42 23.12 12.57
CA CYS A 262 -4.15 23.79 12.44
C CYS A 262 -4.35 24.94 11.44
N ILE A 263 -4.31 26.18 11.93
CA ILE A 263 -4.43 27.39 11.10
C ILE A 263 -3.11 27.66 10.34
N ASP A 264 -2.05 26.90 10.63
CA ASP A 264 -0.79 27.04 9.91
C ASP A 264 -0.89 26.47 8.50
N ALA A 265 -0.99 27.38 7.55
CA ALA A 265 -1.00 27.10 6.12
C ALA A 265 0.28 26.40 5.65
N GLU A 266 1.35 26.30 6.44
CA GLU A 266 2.59 25.55 6.14
C GLU A 266 2.66 24.15 6.76
N CYS A 267 1.67 23.75 7.57
CA CYS A 267 1.72 22.48 8.28
C CYS A 267 1.57 21.28 7.34
N MET A 268 2.67 20.55 7.11
CA MET A 268 2.72 19.35 6.26
C MET A 268 1.68 18.28 6.62
N GLY A 269 1.32 18.09 7.90
CA GLY A 269 0.25 17.16 8.31
C GLY A 269 -1.16 17.62 7.91
N CYS A 270 -1.37 18.92 7.76
CA CYS A 270 -2.67 19.53 7.45
C CYS A 270 -2.82 19.99 5.98
N ARG A 271 -1.70 20.17 5.25
CA ARG A 271 -1.64 20.87 3.94
C ARG A 271 -2.18 20.11 2.72
N TYR A 272 -2.33 18.78 2.77
CA TYR A 272 -2.33 17.98 1.53
C TYR A 272 -3.47 16.98 1.33
N TYR A 273 -4.53 17.03 2.13
CA TYR A 273 -5.78 16.35 1.73
C TYR A 273 -6.64 17.39 1.04
N GLY A 274 -6.34 17.66 -0.24
CA GLY A 274 -6.92 18.79 -0.96
C GLY A 274 -8.44 18.77 -0.95
N GLY A 275 -9.06 19.70 -0.20
CA GLY A 275 -10.45 20.16 -0.34
C GLY A 275 -11.60 19.13 -0.27
N ASP A 276 -11.32 17.83 -0.25
CA ASP A 276 -12.33 16.79 -0.23
C ASP A 276 -12.60 16.38 1.21
N ASP A 277 -13.77 16.81 1.67
CA ASP A 277 -14.51 16.40 2.87
C ASP A 277 -14.78 14.88 2.91
N SER A 278 -13.72 14.06 2.98
CA SER A 278 -13.82 12.60 2.88
C SER A 278 -12.85 11.86 3.81
N CYS A 279 -13.25 10.66 4.22
CA CYS A 279 -12.45 9.78 5.04
C CYS A 279 -11.35 9.11 4.17
N VAL A 280 -10.10 9.09 4.63
CA VAL A 280 -8.98 8.60 3.82
C VAL A 280 -8.49 7.24 4.26
N PHE A 281 -8.30 7.01 5.57
CA PHE A 281 -7.66 5.83 6.10
C PHE A 281 -8.61 4.97 6.94
N LEU A 282 -9.40 5.58 7.84
CA LEU A 282 -10.30 4.83 8.74
C LEU A 282 -11.46 4.15 8.01
N GLU A 283 -11.91 4.68 6.86
CA GLU A 283 -13.02 4.10 6.09
C GLU A 283 -12.76 2.63 5.74
N GLY A 284 -11.53 2.32 5.31
CA GLY A 284 -11.08 0.96 5.01
C GLY A 284 -11.21 -0.01 6.18
N LEU A 285 -11.21 0.47 7.42
CA LEU A 285 -11.17 -0.34 8.64
C LEU A 285 -12.54 -0.57 9.29
N THR A 286 -13.59 0.07 8.78
CA THR A 286 -14.93 0.16 9.42
C THR A 286 -15.66 -1.17 9.60
N GLU A 287 -15.23 -2.21 8.89
CA GLU A 287 -15.82 -3.54 8.94
C GLU A 287 -15.22 -4.44 10.04
N ALA A 288 -14.08 -4.03 10.64
CA ALA A 288 -13.38 -4.79 11.67
C ALA A 288 -14.27 -5.09 12.89
N THR A 289 -14.21 -6.33 13.39
CA THR A 289 -14.73 -6.73 14.70
C THR A 289 -13.72 -6.47 15.82
N ASP A 290 -12.42 -6.49 15.51
CA ASP A 290 -11.31 -6.33 16.44
C ASP A 290 -10.30 -5.30 15.93
N LEU A 291 -10.24 -4.12 16.54
CA LEU A 291 -9.42 -3.01 16.05
C LEU A 291 -8.39 -2.55 17.08
N LYS A 292 -7.15 -2.37 16.65
CA LYS A 292 -6.08 -1.75 17.44
C LYS A 292 -5.54 -0.52 16.72
N LEU A 293 -5.77 0.65 17.29
CA LEU A 293 -5.29 1.94 16.79
C LEU A 293 -4.22 2.48 17.73
N LEU A 294 -2.96 2.27 17.36
CA LEU A 294 -1.79 2.48 18.20
C LEU A 294 -0.94 3.63 17.66
N THR A 295 -1.32 4.88 17.94
CA THR A 295 -0.66 6.03 17.31
C THR A 295 -0.04 6.99 18.31
N PHE A 296 0.91 7.79 17.84
CA PHE A 296 1.44 8.89 18.63
C PHE A 296 0.42 10.03 18.71
N PRO A 297 0.38 10.80 19.83
CA PRO A 297 -0.57 11.90 20.00
C PRO A 297 -0.51 12.98 18.92
N THR A 298 0.63 13.13 18.24
CA THR A 298 0.86 14.13 17.21
C THR A 298 0.29 13.75 15.84
N VAL A 299 -0.09 12.48 15.63
CA VAL A 299 -0.61 11.97 14.35
C VAL A 299 -2.08 12.40 14.21
N TYR A 300 -2.35 13.29 13.24
CA TYR A 300 -3.64 13.96 13.09
C TYR A 300 -4.64 13.20 12.21
N VAL A 301 -4.18 12.30 11.32
CA VAL A 301 -5.03 11.63 10.33
C VAL A 301 -6.27 10.96 10.93
N PHE A 302 -6.14 10.31 12.09
CA PHE A 302 -7.29 9.67 12.72
C PHE A 302 -8.31 10.70 13.21
N ASN A 303 -7.88 11.79 13.85
CA ASN A 303 -8.80 12.83 14.32
C ASN A 303 -9.59 13.44 13.16
N ARG A 304 -8.91 13.73 12.04
CA ARG A 304 -9.56 14.21 10.82
C ARG A 304 -10.54 13.19 10.27
N ASP A 305 -10.11 11.95 10.10
CA ASP A 305 -10.95 10.92 9.49
C ASP A 305 -12.23 10.68 10.29
N LEU A 306 -12.22 10.82 11.62
CA LEU A 306 -13.42 10.67 12.45
C LEU A 306 -14.54 11.65 12.06
N GLU A 307 -14.23 12.82 11.50
CA GLU A 307 -15.26 13.78 11.03
C GLU A 307 -16.09 13.21 9.87
N TRP A 308 -15.49 12.37 9.04
CA TRP A 308 -16.07 11.85 7.79
C TRP A 308 -16.27 10.32 7.80
N CYS A 309 -15.75 9.63 8.82
CA CYS A 309 -15.73 8.17 8.88
C CYS A 309 -17.14 7.61 9.12
N PRO A 310 -17.55 6.57 8.38
CA PRO A 310 -18.81 5.89 8.68
C PRO A 310 -18.73 5.12 10.02
N PRO A 311 -19.87 4.83 10.67
CA PRO A 311 -19.88 4.12 11.95
C PRO A 311 -19.25 2.71 11.87
N PHE A 312 -18.53 2.33 12.93
CA PHE A 312 -17.96 0.99 13.12
C PHE A 312 -19.04 0.01 13.57
N SER A 313 -19.95 -0.33 12.65
CA SER A 313 -21.18 -1.09 12.94
C SER A 313 -20.96 -2.52 13.45
N LYS A 314 -19.78 -3.12 13.21
CA LYS A 314 -19.43 -4.49 13.59
C LYS A 314 -18.41 -4.59 14.72
N LEU A 315 -17.85 -3.47 15.15
CA LEU A 315 -16.72 -3.44 16.07
C LEU A 315 -17.11 -3.92 17.46
N LYS A 316 -16.40 -4.95 17.94
CA LYS A 316 -16.60 -5.58 19.25
C LYS A 316 -15.45 -5.30 20.21
N THR A 317 -14.21 -5.30 19.73
CA THR A 317 -13.04 -5.01 20.56
C THR A 317 -12.25 -3.85 19.99
N LEU A 318 -11.88 -2.89 20.84
CA LEU A 318 -11.13 -1.71 20.46
C LEU A 318 -9.96 -1.46 21.41
N VAL A 319 -8.76 -1.29 20.87
CA VAL A 319 -7.58 -0.84 21.61
C VAL A 319 -7.15 0.53 21.08
N LEU A 320 -7.14 1.54 21.95
CA LEU A 320 -6.65 2.88 21.64
C LEU A 320 -5.39 3.16 22.45
N LYS A 321 -4.35 3.72 21.82
CA LYS A 321 -3.12 4.13 22.51
C LYS A 321 -2.81 5.59 22.26
N ALA A 322 -2.60 6.36 23.33
CA ALA A 322 -2.10 7.73 23.37
C ALA A 322 -2.96 8.84 22.71
N TRP A 323 -3.34 8.74 21.44
CA TRP A 323 -3.98 9.84 20.68
C TRP A 323 -5.42 10.19 21.09
N PHE A 324 -6.13 9.24 21.70
CA PHE A 324 -7.53 9.42 22.10
C PHE A 324 -7.74 10.42 23.24
N VAL A 325 -6.65 10.90 23.86
CA VAL A 325 -6.63 11.91 24.92
C VAL A 325 -6.63 13.32 24.32
N ALA A 326 -7.32 13.56 23.21
CA ALA A 326 -7.51 14.89 22.66
C ALA A 326 -8.34 15.79 23.61
N PRO A 327 -8.41 17.12 23.43
CA PRO A 327 -9.32 18.01 24.13
C PRO A 327 -10.72 17.43 24.14
N ASN A 328 -11.34 17.42 25.31
CA ASN A 328 -12.65 16.83 25.56
C ASN A 328 -12.76 15.31 25.26
N PHE A 329 -11.64 14.62 25.02
CA PHE A 329 -11.62 13.20 24.68
C PHE A 329 -12.45 12.88 23.42
N SER A 330 -12.47 13.79 22.43
CA SER A 330 -13.31 13.66 21.23
C SER A 330 -13.18 12.31 20.50
N PRO A 331 -11.99 11.68 20.35
CA PRO A 331 -11.91 10.37 19.70
C PRO A 331 -12.56 9.25 20.51
N LEU A 332 -12.35 9.27 21.83
CA LEU A 332 -12.98 8.30 22.73
C LEU A 332 -14.50 8.43 22.68
N LEU A 333 -15.00 9.67 22.75
CA LEU A 333 -16.43 9.96 22.65
C LEU A 333 -17.00 9.50 21.31
N TRP A 334 -16.29 9.77 20.21
CA TRP A 334 -16.70 9.36 18.89
C TRP A 334 -16.88 7.84 18.80
N PHE A 335 -15.90 7.04 19.26
CA PHE A 335 -16.04 5.58 19.24
C PHE A 335 -17.17 5.08 20.13
N LEU A 336 -17.40 5.70 21.29
CA LEU A 336 -18.53 5.34 22.16
C LEU A 336 -19.90 5.62 21.49
N GLN A 337 -19.98 6.61 20.59
CA GLN A 337 -21.20 6.95 19.85
C GLN A 337 -21.36 6.17 18.54
N HIS A 338 -20.25 5.85 17.87
CA HIS A 338 -20.22 5.30 16.51
C HIS A 338 -19.83 3.81 16.43
N ALA A 339 -19.58 3.14 17.56
CA ALA A 339 -19.37 1.69 17.64
C ALA A 339 -20.45 1.02 18.52
N PRO A 340 -21.68 0.79 17.98
CA PRO A 340 -22.82 0.37 18.78
C PRO A 340 -22.68 -1.05 19.37
N LEU A 341 -21.85 -1.91 18.77
CA LEU A 341 -21.63 -3.30 19.21
C LEU A 341 -20.37 -3.47 20.05
N LEU A 342 -19.74 -2.39 20.51
CA LEU A 342 -18.48 -2.46 21.24
C LEU A 342 -18.67 -3.18 22.58
N GLU A 343 -18.01 -4.32 22.76
CA GLU A 343 -18.08 -5.19 23.94
C GLU A 343 -16.88 -4.96 24.89
N LYS A 344 -15.69 -4.72 24.33
CA LYS A 344 -14.44 -4.52 25.07
C LYS A 344 -13.67 -3.29 24.57
N LEU A 345 -13.27 -2.42 25.49
CA LEU A 345 -12.41 -1.26 25.22
C LEU A 345 -11.14 -1.34 26.06
N THR A 346 -9.97 -1.26 25.43
CA THR A 346 -8.67 -1.15 26.11
C THR A 346 -8.04 0.20 25.80
N LEU A 347 -7.75 0.97 26.83
CA LEU A 347 -7.12 2.29 26.74
C LEU A 347 -5.69 2.21 27.25
N VAL A 348 -4.73 2.39 26.35
CA VAL A 348 -3.30 2.37 26.68
C VAL A 348 -2.79 3.80 26.80
N LEU A 349 -2.60 4.24 28.04
CA LEU A 349 -2.08 5.55 28.38
C LEU A 349 -0.55 5.53 28.37
N SER A 350 0.05 6.44 27.61
CA SER A 350 1.48 6.71 27.62
C SER A 350 1.75 8.11 28.20
N LYS A 351 2.94 8.32 28.79
CA LYS A 351 3.34 9.67 29.21
C LYS A 351 3.31 10.61 28.01
N LEU A 352 2.41 11.59 28.08
CA LEU A 352 2.29 12.63 27.08
C LEU A 352 3.54 13.53 27.13
N PRO A 353 4.06 13.98 25.99
CA PRO A 353 5.11 15.01 25.96
C PRO A 353 4.67 16.27 26.72
N LYS A 354 5.59 16.88 27.48
CA LYS A 354 5.32 18.05 28.35
C LYS A 354 4.74 19.28 27.63
N TYR A 355 4.93 19.40 26.32
CA TYR A 355 4.34 20.50 25.52
C TYR A 355 2.85 20.27 25.24
N ILE A 356 2.37 19.02 25.26
CA ILE A 356 0.96 18.66 25.09
C ILE A 356 0.18 18.83 26.40
N SER A 357 0.83 18.61 27.56
CA SER A 357 0.18 18.66 28.89
C SER A 357 -0.44 20.01 29.26
N ASN A 358 -0.07 21.10 28.57
CA ASN A 358 -0.57 22.44 28.87
C ASN A 358 -1.88 22.81 28.16
N THR A 359 -2.41 21.94 27.29
CA THR A 359 -3.64 22.18 26.50
C THR A 359 -4.89 21.46 27.06
N TYR A 360 -4.75 20.73 28.17
CA TYR A 360 -5.86 20.03 28.82
C TYR A 360 -6.78 21.00 29.58
N GLY A 361 -7.83 21.46 28.90
CA GLY A 361 -8.98 22.06 29.56
C GLY A 361 -9.70 21.04 30.47
N SER A 362 -10.28 21.51 31.57
CA SER A 362 -11.11 20.67 32.44
C SER A 362 -12.36 20.22 31.70
N TYR A 363 -12.58 18.90 31.58
CA TYR A 363 -13.83 18.34 31.06
C TYR A 363 -15.04 18.86 31.88
N SER A 364 -15.97 19.52 31.20
CA SER A 364 -17.24 20.00 31.77
C SER A 364 -18.39 19.12 31.25
N PRO A 365 -19.07 18.33 32.11
CA PRO A 365 -20.01 17.29 31.69
C PRO A 365 -21.32 17.71 31.00
N TRP A 366 -21.58 19.00 30.77
CA TRP A 366 -22.96 19.52 30.66
C TRP A 366 -23.49 19.81 29.26
N GLU A 367 -22.75 19.54 28.17
CA GLU A 367 -23.15 20.03 26.83
C GLU A 367 -23.37 18.98 25.73
N GLN A 368 -23.27 17.67 26.01
CA GLN A 368 -23.47 16.66 24.96
C GLN A 368 -24.50 15.61 25.39
N SER A 369 -25.57 15.48 24.61
CA SER A 369 -26.55 14.41 24.72
C SER A 369 -25.88 13.07 24.41
N PHE A 370 -25.59 12.27 25.45
CA PHE A 370 -24.92 10.97 25.32
C PHE A 370 -25.89 9.88 24.86
N VAL A 371 -25.48 9.12 23.83
CA VAL A 371 -26.05 7.80 23.54
C VAL A 371 -25.15 6.77 24.23
N PRO A 372 -25.64 5.99 25.22
CA PRO A 372 -24.82 5.04 25.96
C PRO A 372 -24.25 3.95 25.05
N ALA A 373 -22.99 3.56 25.26
CA ALA A 373 -22.42 2.34 24.69
C ALA A 373 -23.00 1.11 25.42
N ARG A 374 -24.25 0.76 25.11
CA ARG A 374 -25.05 -0.22 25.88
C ARG A 374 -24.45 -1.63 25.91
N HIS A 375 -23.61 -1.96 24.94
CA HIS A 375 -22.98 -3.27 24.80
C HIS A 375 -21.60 -3.35 25.45
N LEU A 376 -21.04 -2.23 25.93
CA LEU A 376 -19.69 -2.17 26.49
C LEU A 376 -19.66 -2.81 27.88
N GLN A 377 -19.04 -3.98 27.97
CA GLN A 377 -18.99 -4.80 29.19
C GLN A 377 -17.68 -4.62 29.94
N VAL A 378 -16.57 -4.48 29.21
CA VAL A 378 -15.22 -4.47 29.77
C VAL A 378 -14.49 -3.22 29.32
N VAL A 379 -13.98 -2.46 30.29
CA VAL A 379 -13.01 -1.38 30.04
C VAL A 379 -11.72 -1.66 30.79
N GLU A 380 -10.65 -1.85 30.04
CA GLU A 380 -9.29 -2.01 30.56
C GLU A 380 -8.53 -0.71 30.37
N ILE A 381 -7.93 -0.20 31.45
CA ILE A 381 -7.10 1.02 31.39
C ILE A 381 -5.68 0.62 31.78
N GLU A 382 -4.77 0.59 30.81
CA GLU A 382 -3.35 0.39 31.03
C GLU A 382 -2.69 1.74 31.26
N CYS A 383 -2.17 1.98 32.47
CA CYS A 383 -1.50 3.23 32.82
C CYS A 383 -0.29 2.97 33.72
N LYS A 384 0.69 3.87 33.66
CA LYS A 384 1.86 3.84 34.56
C LYS A 384 1.60 4.56 35.88
N ASP A 385 0.82 5.64 35.85
CA ASP A 385 0.51 6.49 37.00
C ASP A 385 -0.98 6.90 36.93
N VAL A 386 -1.66 6.95 38.08
CA VAL A 386 -3.06 7.45 38.16
C VAL A 386 -3.06 8.98 38.30
N ASP A 387 -3.42 9.70 37.23
CA ASP A 387 -3.41 11.15 37.17
C ASP A 387 -4.83 11.76 36.95
N GLY A 388 -4.88 13.07 36.68
CA GLY A 388 -6.14 13.76 36.37
C GLY A 388 -6.83 13.28 35.08
N THR A 389 -6.06 12.76 34.13
CA THR A 389 -6.55 12.22 32.86
C THR A 389 -7.45 11.01 33.10
N ILE A 390 -7.00 10.08 33.95
CA ILE A 390 -7.78 8.89 34.30
C ILE A 390 -9.10 9.26 34.99
N ARG A 391 -9.09 10.28 35.87
CA ARG A 391 -10.35 10.73 36.51
C ARG A 391 -11.36 11.26 35.49
N ASN A 392 -10.91 11.96 34.46
CA ASN A 392 -11.79 12.45 33.40
C ASN A 392 -12.33 11.31 32.53
N ILE A 393 -11.49 10.34 32.16
CA ILE A 393 -11.90 9.12 31.46
C ILE A 393 -12.98 8.39 32.26
N LEU A 394 -12.77 8.19 33.56
CA LEU A 394 -13.74 7.53 34.43
C LEU A 394 -15.07 8.29 34.51
N LYS A 395 -15.05 9.64 34.54
CA LYS A 395 -16.27 10.45 34.49
C LYS A 395 -17.04 10.25 33.19
N ILE A 396 -16.34 10.23 32.05
CA ILE A 396 -16.92 10.01 30.72
C ILE A 396 -17.56 8.62 30.62
N LEU A 397 -16.85 7.59 31.07
CA LEU A 397 -17.35 6.21 31.06
C LEU A 397 -18.58 6.05 31.96
N ASN A 398 -18.56 6.63 33.17
CA ASN A 398 -19.72 6.64 34.06
C ASN A 398 -20.90 7.39 33.45
N ALA A 399 -20.68 8.55 32.82
CA ALA A 399 -21.72 9.31 32.14
C ALA A 399 -22.30 8.54 30.93
N SER A 400 -21.50 7.65 30.33
CA SER A 400 -21.90 6.77 29.23
C SER A 400 -22.59 5.48 29.70
N GLY A 401 -22.85 5.33 31.01
CA GLY A 401 -23.52 4.16 31.59
C GLY A 401 -22.63 2.94 31.81
N VAL A 402 -21.30 3.11 31.75
CA VAL A 402 -20.32 2.02 31.82
C VAL A 402 -19.75 1.93 33.22
N SER A 403 -19.93 0.79 33.90
CA SER A 403 -19.36 0.56 35.23
C SER A 403 -17.91 0.14 35.12
N VAL A 404 -16.97 1.01 35.53
CA VAL A 404 -15.52 0.72 35.46
C VAL A 404 -15.05 0.08 36.76
N VAL A 405 -14.56 -1.16 36.69
CA VAL A 405 -13.87 -1.81 37.80
C VAL A 405 -12.37 -1.59 37.63
N LEU A 406 -11.80 -0.68 38.43
CA LEU A 406 -10.35 -0.51 38.48
C LEU A 406 -9.72 -1.73 39.15
N PRO A 407 -8.62 -2.30 38.61
CA PRO A 407 -7.86 -3.32 39.32
C PRO A 407 -7.37 -2.72 40.64
N ARG A 408 -7.71 -3.38 41.76
CA ARG A 408 -7.16 -3.04 43.06
C ARG A 408 -5.67 -3.36 43.02
N ASN A 409 -4.83 -2.35 43.25
CA ASN A 409 -3.40 -2.53 43.53
C ASN A 409 -3.20 -3.44 44.74
#